data_AF-A0A7L3GTA6-F1
#
_entry.id   AF-A0A7L3GTA6-F1
#
_cell.length_a   1.000
_cell.length_b   1.000
_cell.length_c   1.000
_cell.angle_alpha   90.00
_cell.angle_beta   90.00
_cell.angle_gamma   90.00
#
_symmetry.space_group_name_H-M   'P 1'
#
loop_
_entity.id
_entity.type
_entity.pdbx_description
1 polymer ?
#
loop_
_entity_poly.entity_id
_entity_poly.type
_entity_poly.pdbx_seq_one_letter_code
_entity_poly.pdbx_strand_id
1 'polypeptide(L)'
;PRLSPAGVGERSREQLLRQTCEAVVLGVLHPRTAITLVLQVLSDAGSLLSCCLNAACMGLLDAGLPLSSLFCGVTCALDANGAIVLDPTTRQEQVRTG
;
A
#
# COMPACT_ATOMS: atom_id res chain seq x y z
N PRO A 1 19.58 -4.93 -10.95
CA PRO A 1 18.58 -3.87 -11.23
C PRO A 1 18.99 -2.54 -10.58
N ARG A 2 19.07 -1.44 -11.33
CA ARG A 2 19.40 -0.13 -10.75
C ARG A 2 18.14 0.48 -10.14
N LEU A 3 18.09 0.56 -8.82
CA LEU A 3 17.05 1.27 -8.09
C LEU A 3 17.41 2.76 -8.08
N SER A 4 16.55 3.60 -8.66
CA SER A 4 16.63 5.05 -8.48
C SER A 4 16.37 5.38 -7.01
N PRO A 5 17.01 6.41 -6.44
CA PRO A 5 16.69 6.83 -5.08
C PRO A 5 15.22 7.26 -4.99
N ALA A 6 14.51 6.74 -3.98
CA ALA A 6 13.10 7.01 -3.75
C ALA A 6 12.84 8.51 -3.54
N GLY A 7 11.85 9.04 -4.26
CA GLY A 7 11.42 10.45 -4.15
C GLY A 7 10.71 10.74 -2.83
N VAL A 8 10.50 12.02 -2.51
CA VAL A 8 9.82 12.44 -1.26
C VAL A 8 8.41 11.87 -1.14
N GLY A 9 7.65 11.85 -2.24
CA GLY A 9 6.31 11.27 -2.28
C GLY A 9 6.28 9.74 -2.10
N GLU A 10 7.39 9.07 -2.38
CA GLU A 10 7.51 7.63 -2.17
C GLU A 10 7.81 7.30 -0.70
N ARG A 11 8.64 8.12 -0.04
CA ARG A 11 8.89 7.99 1.41
C ARG A 11 7.65 8.16 2.26
N SER A 12 6.75 9.09 1.91
CA SER A 12 5.50 9.27 2.67
C SER A 12 4.57 8.07 2.54
N ARG A 13 4.50 7.47 1.34
CA ARG A 13 3.75 6.23 1.08
C ARG A 13 4.37 5.06 1.84
N GLU A 14 5.69 4.91 1.79
CA GLU A 14 6.43 3.90 2.54
C GLU A 14 6.14 4.00 4.04
N GLN A 15 6.15 5.21 4.61
CA GLN A 15 5.83 5.44 6.01
C GLN A 15 4.40 5.00 6.35
N LEU A 16 3.42 5.31 5.49
CA LEU A 16 2.02 4.88 5.68
C LEU A 16 1.90 3.34 5.67
N LEU A 17 2.59 2.69 4.72
CA LEU A 17 2.59 1.23 4.65
C LEU A 17 3.24 0.60 5.88
N ARG A 18 4.38 1.15 6.32
CA ARG A 18 5.07 0.70 7.52
C ARG A 18 4.17 0.79 8.74
N GLN A 19 3.53 1.95 8.96
CA GLN A 19 2.62 2.16 10.09
C GLN A 19 1.43 1.19 10.06
N THR A 20 0.88 0.94 8.87
CA THR A 20 -0.23 -0.02 8.70
C THR A 20 0.20 -1.44 9.04
N CYS A 21 1.38 -1.87 8.59
CA CYS A 21 1.91 -3.20 8.90
C CYS A 21 2.25 -3.35 10.38
N GLU A 22 2.89 -2.34 10.99
CA GLU A 22 3.23 -2.33 12.42
C GLU A 22 1.99 -2.42 13.32
N ALA A 23 0.86 -1.85 12.90
CA ALA A 23 -0.38 -1.89 13.64
C ALA A 23 -1.01 -3.30 13.71
N VAL A 24 -0.74 -4.17 12.72
CA VAL A 24 -1.31 -5.53 12.66
C VAL A 24 -0.33 -6.63 13.02
N VAL A 25 0.98 -6.39 12.90
CA VAL A 25 2.00 -7.39 13.26
C VAL A 25 2.12 -7.47 14.78
N LEU A 26 1.99 -8.68 15.33
CA LEU A 26 2.15 -8.93 16.76
C LEU A 26 3.63 -8.93 17.18
N GLY A 27 4.25 -7.75 17.16
CA GLY A 27 5.69 -7.57 17.42
C GLY A 27 6.16 -8.06 18.79
N VAL A 28 5.26 -8.13 19.78
CA VAL A 28 5.56 -8.67 21.13
C VAL A 28 6.00 -10.13 21.11
N LEU A 29 5.61 -10.90 20.08
CA LEU A 29 6.03 -12.30 19.90
C LEU A 29 7.43 -12.42 19.30
N HIS A 30 8.01 -11.32 18.82
CA HIS A 30 9.26 -11.29 18.05
C HIS A 30 10.21 -10.12 18.44
N PRO A 31 10.59 -9.97 19.73
CA PRO A 31 11.31 -8.80 20.24
C PRO A 31 12.75 -8.60 19.72
N ARG A 32 13.31 -9.57 19.00
CA ARG A 32 14.64 -9.49 18.36
C ARG A 32 14.58 -9.83 16.87
N THR A 33 13.44 -9.59 16.24
CA THR A 33 13.26 -9.85 14.81
C THR A 33 13.21 -8.53 14.06
N ALA A 34 13.93 -8.47 12.94
CA ALA A 34 13.77 -7.43 11.94
C ALA A 34 12.93 -8.00 10.79
N ILE A 35 11.84 -7.32 10.45
CA ILE A 35 10.98 -7.67 9.32
C ILE A 35 11.23 -6.64 8.23
N THR A 36 11.73 -7.10 7.08
CA THR A 36 11.95 -6.24 5.91
C THR A 36 10.94 -6.62 4.85
N LEU A 37 10.06 -5.68 4.50
CA LEU A 37 9.06 -5.83 3.46
C LEU A 37 9.46 -4.96 2.27
N VAL A 38 9.65 -5.58 1.10
CA VAL A 38 10.05 -4.88 -0.14
C VAL A 38 8.91 -4.96 -1.14
N LEU A 39 8.43 -3.80 -1.58
CA LEU A 39 7.41 -3.70 -2.63
C LEU A 39 8.04 -3.17 -3.90
N GLN A 40 7.95 -3.98 -4.96
CA GLN A 40 8.41 -3.60 -6.29
C GLN A 40 7.20 -3.38 -7.19
N VAL A 41 7.02 -2.15 -7.66
CA VAL A 41 5.98 -1.85 -8.65
C VAL A 41 6.40 -2.47 -9.99
N LEU A 42 5.58 -3.39 -10.50
CA LEU A 42 5.76 -4.03 -11.81
C LEU A 42 4.97 -3.29 -12.89
N SER A 43 3.77 -2.84 -12.54
CA SER A 43 2.86 -2.07 -13.37
C SER A 43 2.06 -1.14 -12.48
N ASP A 44 1.81 0.07 -12.95
CA ASP A 44 0.92 1.04 -12.30
C ASP A 44 -0.21 1.36 -13.27
N ALA A 45 -1.42 0.98 -12.88
CA ALA A 45 -2.65 1.20 -13.64
C ALA A 45 -3.68 2.01 -12.84
N GLY A 46 -3.25 2.66 -11.75
CA GLY A 46 -4.11 3.35 -10.80
C GLY A 46 -4.18 2.61 -9.45
N SER A 47 -4.73 3.29 -8.44
CA SER A 47 -4.92 2.74 -7.08
C SER A 47 -3.64 2.19 -6.43
N LEU A 48 -2.47 2.74 -6.79
CA LEU A 48 -1.17 2.14 -6.45
C LEU A 48 -1.00 1.87 -4.94
N LEU A 49 -1.40 2.80 -4.06
CA LEU A 49 -1.32 2.59 -2.60
C LEU A 49 -2.14 1.40 -2.12
N SER A 50 -3.36 1.27 -2.63
CA SER A 50 -4.27 0.19 -2.28
C SER A 50 -3.74 -1.16 -2.71
N CYS A 51 -3.20 -1.23 -3.93
CA CYS A 51 -2.49 -2.40 -4.42
C CYS A 51 -1.28 -2.76 -3.53
N CYS A 52 -0.45 -1.78 -3.18
CA CYS A 52 0.70 -1.98 -2.30
C CYS A 52 0.31 -2.48 -0.90
N LEU A 53 -0.77 -1.95 -0.30
CA LEU A 53 -1.30 -2.43 0.98
C LEU A 53 -1.75 -3.89 0.89
N ASN A 54 -2.50 -4.23 -0.16
CA ASN A 54 -2.99 -5.59 -0.36
C ASN A 54 -1.83 -6.58 -0.58
N ALA A 55 -0.84 -6.19 -1.40
CA ALA A 55 0.37 -6.97 -1.61
C ALA A 55 1.19 -7.15 -0.33
N ALA A 56 1.30 -6.10 0.49
CA ALA A 56 1.97 -6.17 1.79
C ALA A 56 1.25 -7.13 2.74
N CYS A 57 -0.08 -7.04 2.85
CA CYS A 57 -0.85 -7.96 3.69
C CYS A 57 -0.66 -9.42 3.26
N MET A 58 -0.71 -9.70 1.95
CA MET A 58 -0.47 -11.04 1.42
C MET A 58 0.97 -11.50 1.65
N GLY A 59 1.96 -10.62 1.51
CA GLY A 59 3.36 -10.94 1.79
C GLY A 59 3.61 -11.27 3.27
N LEU A 60 2.98 -10.54 4.19
CA LEU A 60 3.07 -10.83 5.63
C LEU A 60 2.38 -12.17 5.98
N LEU A 61 1.23 -12.44 5.35
CA LEU A 61 0.50 -13.69 5.52
C LEU A 61 1.31 -14.90 5.00
N ASP A 62 1.86 -14.79 3.79
CA ASP A 62 2.69 -15.82 3.16
C ASP A 62 3.98 -16.08 3.96
N ALA A 63 4.57 -15.04 4.53
CA ALA A 63 5.72 -15.15 5.45
C ALA A 63 5.37 -15.83 6.78
N GLY A 64 4.09 -16.10 7.08
CA GLY A 64 3.66 -16.75 8.31
C GLY A 64 3.84 -15.90 9.57
N LEU A 65 3.86 -14.57 9.41
CA LEU A 65 3.99 -13.67 10.56
C LEU A 65 2.70 -13.68 11.40
N PRO A 66 2.82 -13.62 12.74
CA PRO A 66 1.64 -13.53 13.59
C PRO A 66 1.01 -12.14 13.44
N LEU A 67 -0.19 -12.09 12.86
CA LEU A 67 -0.98 -10.88 12.66
C LEU A 67 -2.21 -10.89 13.56
N SER A 68 -2.59 -9.74 14.13
CA SER A 68 -3.84 -9.58 14.89
C SER A 68 -5.07 -9.60 13.99
N SER A 69 -4.92 -9.17 12.74
CA SER A 69 -5.98 -9.05 11.74
C SER A 69 -5.37 -8.90 10.35
N LEU A 70 -6.17 -9.21 9.31
CA LEU A 70 -5.85 -8.85 7.94
C LEU A 70 -6.26 -7.40 7.65
N PHE A 71 -5.62 -6.79 6.67
CA PHE A 71 -5.96 -5.44 6.21
C PHE A 71 -6.00 -5.39 4.68
N CYS A 72 -6.77 -4.44 4.16
CA CYS A 72 -6.78 -4.12 2.74
C CYS A 72 -6.92 -2.61 2.53
N GLY A 73 -6.40 -2.13 1.41
CA GLY A 73 -6.60 -0.77 0.93
C GLY A 73 -7.58 -0.74 -0.22
N VAL A 74 -8.41 0.30 -0.27
CA VAL A 74 -9.24 0.66 -1.43
C VAL A 74 -9.03 2.13 -1.74
N THR A 75 -8.97 2.46 -3.03
CA THR A 75 -8.93 3.84 -3.50
C THR A 75 -10.28 4.18 -4.12
N CYS A 76 -10.78 5.39 -3.85
CA CYS A 76 -11.92 5.93 -4.55
C CYS A 76 -11.58 7.30 -5.14
N ALA A 77 -12.24 7.64 -6.24
CA ALA A 77 -12.19 8.95 -6.88
C ALA A 77 -13.60 9.50 -7.03
N LEU A 78 -13.73 10.82 -7.03
CA LEU A 78 -14.98 11.51 -7.32
C LEU A 78 -14.92 12.04 -8.75
N ASP A 79 -15.85 11.61 -9.61
CA ASP A 79 -15.91 12.11 -10.97
C ASP A 79 -16.49 13.54 -11.05
N ALA A 80 -16.47 14.15 -12.24
CA ALA A 80 -17.00 15.49 -12.46
C ALA A 80 -18.52 15.61 -12.26
N ASN A 81 -19.25 14.49 -12.27
CA ASN A 81 -20.70 14.43 -12.04
C ASN A 81 -21.04 14.17 -10.56
N GLY A 82 -20.03 14.07 -9.69
CA GLY A 82 -20.20 13.74 -8.28
C GLY A 82 -20.40 12.25 -8.00
N ALA A 83 -20.16 11.36 -8.96
CA ALA A 83 -20.22 9.92 -8.76
C ALA A 83 -18.91 9.38 -8.16
N ILE A 84 -19.05 8.47 -7.20
CA ILE A 84 -17.91 7.78 -6.57
C ILE A 84 -17.50 6.60 -7.44
N VAL A 85 -16.26 6.62 -7.89
CA VAL A 85 -15.60 5.52 -8.61
C VAL A 85 -14.71 4.77 -7.64
N LEU A 86 -14.94 3.46 -7.50
CA LEU A 86 -14.07 2.56 -6.75
C LEU A 86 -12.99 2.00 -7.65
N ASP A 87 -11.78 1.86 -7.11
CA ASP A 87 -10.59 1.37 -7.81
C ASP A 87 -10.31 2.11 -9.13
N PRO A 88 -10.09 3.43 -9.07
CA PRO A 88 -9.92 4.25 -10.27
C PRO A 88 -8.67 3.84 -11.05
N THR A 89 -8.83 3.76 -12.36
CA THR A 89 -7.69 3.63 -13.28
C THR A 89 -6.82 4.90 -13.26
N THR A 90 -5.58 4.81 -13.74
CA THR A 90 -4.68 5.98 -13.89
C THR A 90 -5.35 7.15 -14.62
N ARG A 91 -6.19 6.86 -15.61
CA ARG A 91 -6.94 7.90 -16.33
C ARG A 91 -7.97 8.59 -15.44
N GLN A 92 -8.70 7.82 -14.63
CA GLN A 92 -9.71 8.35 -13.72
C GLN A 92 -9.09 9.16 -12.58
N GLU A 93 -7.92 8.76 -12.08
CA GLU A 93 -7.18 9.53 -11.05
C GLU A 93 -6.69 10.90 -11.56
N GLN A 94 -6.42 11.02 -12.86
CA GLN A 94 -5.96 12.27 -13.48
C GLN A 94 -7.08 13.26 -13.77
N VAL A 95 -8.34 12.83 -13.72
CA VAL A 95 -9.49 13.72 -13.87
C VAL A 95 -9.57 14.57 -12.61
N ARG A 96 -9.00 15.78 -12.68
CA ARG A 96 -9.09 16.78 -11.62
C ARG A 96 -10.53 17.26 -11.52
N THR A 97 -11.21 16.87 -10.46
CA THR A 97 -12.41 17.55 -9.97
C THR A 97 -11.97 18.97 -9.58
N GLY A 98 -12.42 19.96 -10.35
CA GLY A 98 -12.10 21.38 -10.15
C GLY A 98 -12.85 21.98 -8.97
#